data_AF-A0A1H3TZY2-F1
#
_entry.id   AF-A0A1H3TZY2-F1
#
_cell.length_a   1.000
_cell.length_b   1.000
_cell.length_c   1.000
_cell.angle_alpha   90.00
_cell.angle_beta   90.00
_cell.angle_gamma   90.00
#
_symmetry.space_group_name_H-M   'P 1'
#
loop_
_entity.id
_entity.type
_entity.pdbx_description
1 polymer ?
#
loop_
_entity_poly.entity_id
_entity_poly.type
_entity_poly.pdbx_seq_one_letter_code
_entity_poly.pdbx_strand_id
1 'polypeptide(L)' 'MRITYIGPFKAVDVPSLGITAQHGTPIEVPDEPAARLLEQSTIWAEAKAPKPASKTAKEGD' A
#
# COMPACT_ATOMS: atom_id res chain seq x y z
N MET A 1 -10.01 -3.26 3.16
CA MET A 1 -8.66 -3.88 3.05
C MET A 1 -7.54 -2.84 2.98
N ARG A 2 -6.27 -3.22 3.23
CA ARG A 2 -5.11 -2.36 2.94
C ARG A 2 -4.33 -2.91 1.76
N ILE A 3 -3.93 -2.04 0.84
CA ILE A 3 -3.08 -2.40 -0.31
C ILE A 3 -1.89 -1.46 -0.38
N THR A 4 -0.78 -1.95 -0.93
CA THR A 4 0.43 -1.19 -1.16
C THR A 4 0.66 -1.09 -2.66
N TYR A 5 0.91 0.13 -3.12
CA TYR A 5 1.38 0.35 -4.49
C TYR A 5 2.85 -0.08 -4.61
N ILE A 6 3.14 -1.02 -5.51
CA ILE A 6 4.47 -1.58 -5.80
C ILE A 6 4.91 -1.35 -7.25
N GLY A 7 4.22 -0.45 -7.96
CA GLY A 7 4.53 -0.11 -9.34
C GLY A 7 5.81 0.73 -9.51
N PRO A 8 6.22 1.01 -10.75
CA PRO A 8 7.49 1.71 -11.04
C PRO A 8 7.49 3.20 -10.71
N PHE A 9 6.32 3.82 -10.49
CA PHE A 9 6.22 5.24 -10.20
C PHE A 9 6.35 5.52 -8.70
N LYS A 10 6.63 6.77 -8.32
CA LYS A 10 6.68 7.16 -6.89
C LYS A 10 5.30 7.23 -6.23
N ALA A 11 4.30 7.64 -6.99
CA ALA A 11 2.93 7.70 -6.55
C ALA A 11 2.00 7.59 -7.77
N VAL A 12 0.81 7.06 -7.56
CA VAL A 12 -0.24 6.91 -8.56
C VAL A 12 -1.54 7.46 -8.00
N ASP A 13 -2.26 8.22 -8.82
CA ASP A 13 -3.61 8.62 -8.49
C ASP A 13 -4.59 7.47 -8.78
N VAL A 14 -5.46 7.18 -7.83
CA VAL A 14 -6.51 6.16 -7.96
C VAL A 14 -7.85 6.89 -8.14
N PRO A 15 -8.27 7.20 -9.37
CA PRO A 15 -9.46 8.01 -9.62
C PRO A 15 -10.74 7.34 -9.12
N SER A 16 -10.77 6.00 -9.05
CA SER A 16 -11.89 5.23 -8.47
C SER A 16 -12.12 5.52 -6.98
N LEU A 17 -11.09 6.03 -6.29
CA LEU A 17 -11.10 6.32 -4.86
C LEU A 17 -10.87 7.81 -4.56
N GLY A 18 -10.40 8.59 -5.55
CA GLY A 18 -10.00 9.98 -5.35
C GLY A 18 -8.83 10.15 -4.38
N ILE A 19 -7.92 9.16 -4.33
CA ILE A 19 -6.75 9.18 -3.45
C ILE A 19 -5.47 8.99 -4.25
N THR A 20 -4.38 9.56 -3.75
CA THR A 20 -3.04 9.32 -4.29
C THR A 20 -2.34 8.25 -3.46
N ALA A 21 -2.08 7.09 -4.06
CA ALA A 21 -1.31 6.02 -3.44
C ALA A 21 0.18 6.23 -3.66
N GLN A 22 0.95 6.21 -2.58
CA GLN A 22 2.41 6.32 -2.66
C GLN A 22 3.06 4.95 -2.71
N HIS A 23 4.16 4.85 -3.46
CA HIS A 23 4.92 3.61 -3.58
C HIS A 23 5.46 3.14 -2.24
N GLY A 24 5.24 1.86 -1.94
CA GLY A 24 5.62 1.25 -0.66
C GLY A 24 4.78 1.72 0.54
N THR A 25 3.81 2.62 0.34
CA THR A 25 2.93 3.10 1.40
C THR A 25 1.61 2.34 1.37
N PRO A 26 1.24 1.65 2.47
CA PRO A 26 -0.04 0.98 2.56
C PRO A 26 -1.17 2.00 2.69
N ILE A 27 -2.16 1.90 1.81
CA ILE A 27 -3.37 2.72 1.83
C ILE A 27 -4.57 1.86 2.21
N GLU A 28 -5.51 2.46 2.94
CA GLU A 28 -6.75 1.81 3.34
C GLU A 28 -7.84 2.09 2.31
N VAL A 29 -8.41 1.02 1.78
CA VAL A 29 -9.32 1.06 0.64
C VAL A 29 -10.48 0.08 0.84
N PRO A 30 -11.69 0.37 0.33
CA PRO A 30 -12.81 -0.56 0.41
C PRO A 30 -12.52 -1.86 -0.34
N ASP A 31 -13.05 -2.99 0.12
CA ASP A 31 -12.70 -4.32 -0.40
C ASP A 31 -13.04 -4.50 -1.89
N GLU A 32 -14.12 -3.89 -2.38
CA GLU A 32 -14.54 -3.95 -3.78
C GLU A 32 -13.51 -3.34 -4.77
N PRO A 33 -13.14 -2.04 -4.67
CA PRO A 33 -12.08 -1.48 -5.52
C PRO A 33 -10.72 -2.10 -5.23
N ALA A 34 -10.46 -2.54 -4.01
CA ALA A 34 -9.19 -3.13 -3.66
C ALA A 34 -9.00 -4.51 -4.32
N ALA A 35 -10.04 -5.34 -4.39
CA ALA A 35 -10.02 -6.59 -5.15
C ALA A 35 -9.66 -6.34 -6.62
N ARG A 36 -10.25 -5.31 -7.24
CA ARG A 36 -9.95 -4.91 -8.63
C ARG A 36 -8.50 -4.45 -8.81
N LEU A 37 -7.96 -3.71 -7.84
CA LEU A 37 -6.56 -3.28 -7.86
C LEU A 37 -5.61 -4.46 -7.68
N LEU A 38 -5.93 -5.42 -6.80
CA LEU A 38 -5.14 -6.64 -6.59
C LEU A 38 -5.11 -7.58 -7.80
N GLU A 39 -6.12 -7.55 -8.69
CA GLU A 39 -6.06 -8.24 -9.99
C GLU A 39 -4.81 -7.79 -10.79
N GLN A 40 -4.34 -6.57 -10.57
CA GLN A 40 -3.08 -6.05 -11.11
C GLN A 40 -1.91 -6.33 -10.15
N SER A 41 -1.63 -7.60 -9.89
CA SER A 41 -0.62 -8.03 -8.91
C SER A 41 0.83 -7.57 -9.22
N THR A 42 1.06 -7.01 -10.41
CA THR A 42 2.35 -6.40 -10.82
C THR A 42 2.50 -4.95 -10.34
N ILE A 43 1.40 -4.31 -9.93
CA ILE A 43 1.31 -2.90 -9.57
C ILE A 43 0.82 -2.72 -8.13
N TRP A 44 -0.06 -3.62 -7.67
CA TRP A 44 -0.65 -3.58 -6.34
C TRP A 44 -0.40 -4.88 -5.60
N ALA A 45 -0.07 -4.77 -4.32
CA ALA A 45 0.07 -5.89 -3.41
C ALA A 45 -0.85 -5.72 -2.20
N GLU A 46 -1.32 -6.83 -1.64
CA GLU A 46 -1.99 -6.80 -0.35
C GLU A 46 -1.03 -6.29 0.73
N ALA A 47 -1.38 -5.17 1.35
CA ALA A 47 -0.71 -4.73 2.54
C ALA A 47 -1.26 -5.56 3.69
N LYS A 48 -0.59 -6.68 4.00
CA LYS A 48 -0.81 -7.33 5.29
C LYS A 48 -0.64 -6.27 6.37
N ALA A 49 -1.67 -6.08 7.19
CA ALA A 49 -1.63 -5.19 8.34
C ALA A 49 -0.26 -5.38 9.02
N PRO A 50 0.52 -4.31 9.20
CA PRO A 50 1.84 -4.47 9.77
C PRO A 50 1.64 -5.20 11.10
N LYS A 51 2.32 -6.35 11.26
CA LYS A 51 2.70 -6.76 12.61
C LYS A 51 3.32 -5.49 13.21
N PRO A 52 2.85 -5.02 14.37
CA PRO A 52 3.33 -3.76 14.94
C PRO A 52 4.85 -3.80 14.86
N ALA A 53 5.43 -2.84 14.14
CA ALA A 53 6.86 -2.76 14.00
C ALA A 53 7.42 -2.64 15.42
N SER A 54 8.06 -3.71 15.89
CA SER A 54 8.99 -3.61 17.01
C SER A 54 9.95 -2.51 16.60
N LYS A 55 9.87 -1.39 17.30
CA LYS A 55 10.86 -0.33 17.23
C LYS A 55 12.22 -0.99 17.47
N THR A 56 13.00 -1.22 16.42
CA THR A 56 14.46 -1.10 16.55
C THR A 56 14.70 0.39 16.77
N ALA A 57 14.58 0.77 18.04
CA ALA A 57 15.19 1.98 18.53
C ALA A 57 16.70 1.78 18.38
N LYS A 58 17.27 2.41 17.35
CA LYS A 58 18.52 3.16 17.44
C LYS A 58 19.56 2.52 18.37
N GLU A 59 20.32 1.57 17.85
CA GLU A 59 21.65 1.26 18.40
C GLU A 59 22.49 2.52 18.17
N GLY A 60 22.88 3.16 19.27
CA GLY A 60 23.68 4.36 19.29
C GLY A 60 24.56 4.35 20.53
N ASP A 61 25.85 4.54 20.26
CA ASP A 61 27.01 4.75 21.15
C ASP A 61 27.58 3.52 21.88
#